data_AF-A0A432QVU0-F1
#
_entry.id   AF-A0A432QVU0-F1
#
_cell.length_a   1.000
_cell.length_b   1.000
_cell.length_c   1.000
_cell.angle_alpha   90.00
_cell.angle_beta   90.00
_cell.angle_gamma   90.00
#
_symmetry.space_group_name_H-M   'P 1'
#
loop_
_entity.id
_entity.type
_entity.pdbx_description
1 polymer ?
#
loop_
_entity_poly.entity_id
_entity_poly.type
_entity_poly.pdbx_seq_one_letter_code
_entity_poly.pdbx_strand_id
1 'polypeptide(L)'
;MKSKEKIPNFTEKFKAYIEELYNKPICSEKGRCITPEEILGYIYAVLYSPTYRERYREFLKIDFPRIPFVGEFEKFKKVSELGQKLINFHLLKEPLDTGRITLKGRGNLKVEKVSYNPSVKRLYINKETYLEPIEPEVFNFEIGGYKPLEKYLKYRKGRKLTFSEIEHLKKVIKSIEETIKIQEKLKFIDWRI
;
A
#
# COMPACT_ATOMS: atom_id res chain seq x y z
N MET A 1 -28.04 -15.75 -2.41
CA MET A 1 -28.06 -14.29 -2.22
C MET A 1 -27.85 -13.62 -3.56
N LYS A 2 -28.83 -12.89 -4.11
CA LYS A 2 -28.59 -12.06 -5.30
C LYS A 2 -27.56 -11.00 -4.91
N SER A 3 -26.41 -10.99 -5.59
CA SER A 3 -25.41 -9.94 -5.46
C SER A 3 -26.12 -8.60 -5.73
N LYS A 4 -26.13 -7.68 -4.76
CA LYS A 4 -26.59 -6.30 -5.01
C LYS A 4 -25.77 -5.77 -6.19
N GLU A 5 -26.46 -5.28 -7.22
CA GLU A 5 -25.83 -4.67 -8.37
C GLU A 5 -24.94 -3.51 -7.90
N LYS A 6 -23.66 -3.55 -8.26
CA LYS A 6 -22.68 -2.54 -7.83
C LYS A 6 -22.82 -1.33 -8.74
N ILE A 7 -23.10 -0.17 -8.15
CA ILE A 7 -23.18 1.10 -8.87
C ILE A 7 -21.87 1.88 -8.64
N PRO A 8 -21.14 2.28 -9.70
CA PRO A 8 -19.94 3.10 -9.55
C PRO A 8 -20.26 4.48 -8.97
N ASN A 9 -19.49 4.94 -7.98
CA ASN A 9 -19.64 6.25 -7.36
C ASN A 9 -18.89 7.35 -8.13
N PHE A 10 -19.25 7.53 -9.40
CA PHE A 10 -18.66 8.53 -10.29
C PHE A 10 -19.75 9.48 -10.79
N THR A 11 -19.43 10.78 -10.84
CA THR A 11 -20.32 11.76 -11.49
C THR A 11 -20.34 11.52 -13.00
N GLU A 12 -21.45 11.87 -13.66
CA GLU A 12 -21.56 11.76 -15.12
C GLU A 12 -20.47 12.57 -15.84
N LYS A 13 -20.13 13.76 -15.31
CA LYS A 13 -19.03 14.58 -15.85
C LYS A 13 -17.68 13.85 -15.78
N PHE A 14 -17.38 13.16 -14.68
CA PHE A 14 -16.14 12.41 -14.54
C PHE A 14 -16.11 11.19 -15.45
N LYS A 15 -17.23 10.48 -15.59
CA LYS A 15 -17.35 9.36 -16.54
C LYS A 15 -17.06 9.82 -17.97
N ALA A 16 -17.78 10.85 -18.43
CA ALA A 16 -17.60 11.41 -19.76
C ALA A 16 -16.14 11.82 -20.04
N TYR A 17 -15.48 12.45 -19.07
CA TYR A 17 -14.06 12.82 -19.17
C TYR A 17 -13.15 11.60 -19.43
N ILE A 18 -13.31 10.51 -18.66
CA ILE A 18 -12.49 9.30 -18.82
C ILE A 18 -12.79 8.59 -20.13
N GLU A 19 -14.07 8.53 -20.52
CA GLU A 19 -14.49 7.88 -21.77
C GLU A 19 -13.97 8.64 -22.99
N GLU A 20 -14.01 9.97 -22.96
CA GLU A 20 -13.43 10.84 -23.99
C GLU A 20 -11.90 10.70 -24.05
N LEU A 21 -11.22 10.75 -22.89
CA LEU A 21 -9.76 10.69 -22.82
C LEU A 21 -9.20 9.40 -23.42
N TYR A 22 -9.88 8.26 -23.22
CA TYR A 22 -9.39 6.95 -23.65
C TYR A 22 -10.17 6.33 -24.80
N ASN A 23 -11.21 7.00 -25.29
CA ASN A 23 -12.13 6.49 -26.31
C ASN A 23 -12.65 5.08 -25.99
N LYS A 24 -13.07 4.87 -24.73
CA LYS A 24 -13.53 3.58 -24.21
C LYS A 24 -14.63 3.80 -23.16
N PRO A 25 -15.72 3.01 -23.17
CA PRO A 25 -16.77 3.15 -22.17
C PRO A 25 -16.29 2.73 -20.78
N ILE A 26 -16.98 3.17 -19.74
CA ILE A 26 -16.84 2.64 -18.37
C ILE A 26 -17.93 1.59 -18.12
N CYS A 27 -17.53 0.37 -17.76
CA CYS A 27 -18.48 -0.70 -17.46
C CYS A 27 -17.89 -1.78 -16.53
N SER A 28 -18.68 -2.77 -16.15
CA SER A 28 -18.22 -3.85 -15.26
C SER A 28 -17.58 -5.04 -15.98
N GLU A 29 -17.57 -5.07 -17.32
CA GLU A 29 -17.02 -6.16 -18.13
C GLU A 29 -15.54 -5.96 -18.46
N LYS A 30 -14.67 -6.63 -17.69
CA LYS A 30 -13.22 -6.58 -17.90
C LYS A 30 -12.85 -7.01 -19.34
N GLY A 31 -12.01 -6.21 -19.99
CA GLY A 31 -11.48 -6.50 -21.34
C GLY A 31 -12.26 -5.84 -22.49
N ARG A 32 -13.46 -5.30 -22.24
CA ARG A 32 -14.26 -4.55 -23.24
C ARG A 32 -14.35 -3.05 -22.95
N CYS A 33 -14.16 -2.67 -21.69
CA CYS A 33 -14.33 -1.32 -21.19
C CYS A 33 -13.32 -1.03 -20.06
N ILE A 34 -13.30 0.21 -19.58
CA ILE A 34 -12.54 0.60 -18.39
C ILE A 34 -13.40 0.27 -17.17
N THR A 35 -12.90 -0.53 -16.24
CA THR A 35 -13.66 -0.86 -15.04
C THR A 35 -13.50 0.21 -13.94
N PRO A 36 -14.50 0.38 -13.05
CA PRO A 36 -14.35 1.24 -11.89
C PRO A 36 -13.16 0.88 -11.00
N GLU A 37 -12.84 -0.42 -10.89
CA GLU A 37 -11.67 -0.91 -10.18
C GLU A 37 -10.35 -0.50 -10.85
N GLU A 38 -10.31 -0.41 -12.18
CA GLU A 38 -9.13 0.09 -12.88
C GLU A 38 -8.92 1.59 -12.62
N ILE A 39 -9.99 2.37 -12.60
CA ILE A 39 -9.91 3.80 -12.24
C ILE A 39 -9.47 3.96 -10.78
N LEU A 40 -10.05 3.19 -9.86
CA LEU A 40 -9.65 3.20 -8.45
C LEU A 40 -8.17 2.81 -8.29
N GLY A 41 -7.73 1.76 -8.98
CA GLY A 41 -6.33 1.34 -9.02
C GLY A 41 -5.44 2.48 -9.49
N TYR A 42 -5.79 3.12 -10.60
CA TYR A 42 -5.02 4.24 -11.14
C TYR A 42 -4.88 5.37 -10.12
N ILE A 43 -6.00 5.84 -9.55
CA ILE A 43 -6.01 6.90 -8.52
C ILE A 43 -5.13 6.49 -7.33
N TYR A 44 -5.25 5.24 -6.87
CA TYR A 44 -4.49 4.73 -5.74
C TYR A 44 -2.98 4.74 -6.01
N ALA A 45 -2.56 4.35 -7.22
CA ALA A 45 -1.17 4.41 -7.64
C ALA A 45 -0.65 5.85 -7.69
N VAL A 46 -1.41 6.81 -8.24
CA VAL A 46 -1.01 8.23 -8.26
C VAL A 46 -0.74 8.73 -6.84
N LEU A 47 -1.66 8.46 -5.91
CA LEU A 47 -1.54 8.88 -4.51
C LEU A 47 -0.37 8.21 -3.76
N TYR A 48 0.09 7.05 -4.23
CA TYR A 48 1.28 6.38 -3.71
C TYR A 48 2.58 6.75 -4.45
N SER A 49 2.53 7.47 -5.57
CA SER A 49 3.73 7.85 -6.31
C SER A 49 4.56 8.90 -5.54
N PRO A 50 5.86 8.62 -5.27
CA PRO A 50 6.73 9.59 -4.60
C PRO A 50 6.87 10.90 -5.37
N THR A 51 6.97 10.86 -6.71
CA THR A 51 7.15 12.05 -7.54
C THR A 51 5.91 12.92 -7.61
N TYR A 52 4.70 12.33 -7.60
CA TYR A 52 3.45 13.07 -7.46
C TYR A 52 3.38 13.78 -6.09
N ARG A 53 3.63 13.04 -5.00
CA ARG A 53 3.58 13.58 -3.63
C ARG A 53 4.60 14.68 -3.38
N GLU A 54 5.80 14.55 -3.96
CA GLU A 54 6.85 15.56 -3.92
C GLU A 54 6.42 16.83 -4.67
N ARG A 55 6.01 16.67 -5.93
CA ARG A 55 5.66 17.77 -6.84
C ARG A 55 4.50 18.62 -6.30
N TYR A 56 3.48 17.98 -5.74
CA TYR A 56 2.27 18.65 -5.28
C TYR A 56 2.18 18.79 -3.76
N ARG A 57 3.30 18.62 -3.03
CA ARG A 57 3.34 18.61 -1.56
C ARG A 57 2.59 19.77 -0.93
N GLU A 58 2.84 21.01 -1.37
CA GLU A 58 2.23 22.19 -0.76
C GLU A 58 0.71 22.24 -0.99
N PHE A 59 0.22 21.78 -2.15
CA PHE A 59 -1.22 21.68 -2.41
C PHE A 59 -1.88 20.57 -1.58
N LEU A 60 -1.22 19.42 -1.46
CA LEU A 60 -1.74 18.27 -0.69
C LEU A 60 -1.89 18.56 0.81
N LYS A 61 -1.23 19.60 1.33
CA LYS A 61 -1.40 20.07 2.71
C LYS A 61 -2.66 20.91 2.91
N ILE A 62 -3.19 21.51 1.84
CA ILE A 62 -4.21 22.58 1.93
C ILE A 62 -5.56 22.11 1.37
N ASP A 63 -5.57 21.33 0.31
CA ASP A 63 -6.79 20.94 -0.42
C ASP A 63 -6.77 19.46 -0.84
N PHE A 64 -7.89 18.96 -1.33
CA PHE A 64 -8.01 17.61 -1.85
C PHE A 64 -7.05 17.34 -3.02
N PRO A 65 -6.50 16.11 -3.13
CA PRO A 65 -5.61 15.75 -4.22
C PRO A 65 -6.32 15.83 -5.57
N ARG A 66 -5.66 16.45 -6.56
CA ARG A 66 -6.08 16.45 -7.95
C ARG A 66 -5.31 15.38 -8.71
N ILE A 67 -6.02 14.45 -9.36
CA ILE A 67 -5.41 13.29 -10.00
C ILE A 67 -5.13 13.58 -11.49
N PRO A 68 -3.86 13.72 -11.91
CA PRO A 68 -3.52 13.76 -13.34
C PRO A 68 -3.77 12.39 -13.98
N PHE A 69 -4.49 12.39 -15.11
CA PHE A 69 -4.62 11.21 -15.95
C PHE A 69 -3.64 11.28 -17.12
N VAL A 70 -2.88 10.21 -17.33
CA VAL A 70 -1.99 10.07 -18.49
C VAL A 70 -2.83 9.91 -19.76
N GLY A 71 -2.46 10.58 -20.85
CA GLY A 71 -3.22 10.48 -22.11
C GLY A 71 -3.12 9.13 -22.81
N GLU A 72 -2.02 8.39 -22.61
CA GLU A 72 -1.84 7.07 -23.23
C GLU A 72 -2.56 5.97 -22.43
N PHE A 73 -3.50 5.27 -23.08
CA PHE A 73 -4.29 4.23 -22.45
C PHE A 73 -3.47 3.03 -21.93
N GLU A 74 -2.41 2.63 -22.64
CA GLU A 74 -1.53 1.55 -22.17
C GLU A 74 -0.77 1.93 -20.91
N LYS A 75 -0.37 3.21 -20.78
CA LYS A 75 0.24 3.73 -19.57
C LYS A 75 -0.78 3.79 -18.42
N PHE A 76 -2.02 4.19 -18.70
CA PHE A 76 -3.12 4.12 -17.72
C PHE A 76 -3.29 2.70 -17.17
N LYS A 77 -3.38 1.69 -18.04
CA LYS A 77 -3.52 0.28 -17.62
C LYS A 77 -2.36 -0.17 -16.74
N LYS A 78 -1.12 0.09 -17.14
CA LYS A 78 0.07 -0.28 -16.35
C LYS A 78 0.05 0.36 -14.95
N VAL A 79 -0.33 1.63 -14.85
CA VAL A 79 -0.45 2.33 -13.56
C VAL A 79 -1.59 1.77 -12.72
N SER A 80 -2.74 1.54 -13.35
CA SER A 80 -3.91 0.92 -12.73
C SER A 80 -3.58 -0.44 -12.13
N GLU A 81 -2.85 -1.30 -12.85
CA GLU A 81 -2.41 -2.61 -12.37
C GLU A 81 -1.50 -2.50 -11.15
N LEU A 82 -0.57 -1.54 -11.13
CA LEU A 82 0.28 -1.28 -9.96
C LEU A 82 -0.55 -0.85 -8.75
N GLY A 83 -1.56 0.00 -8.96
CA GLY A 83 -2.45 0.42 -7.88
C GLY A 83 -3.37 -0.67 -7.37
N GLN A 84 -3.87 -1.55 -8.25
CA GLN A 84 -4.62 -2.73 -7.85
C GLN A 84 -3.78 -3.67 -6.98
N LYS A 85 -2.48 -3.87 -7.32
CA LYS A 85 -1.55 -4.62 -6.48
C LYS A 85 -1.38 -3.97 -5.10
N LEU A 86 -1.19 -2.65 -5.04
CA LEU A 86 -1.14 -1.91 -3.77
C LEU A 86 -2.40 -2.13 -2.93
N ILE A 87 -3.59 -2.01 -3.52
CA ILE A 87 -4.86 -2.26 -2.83
C ILE A 87 -4.91 -3.68 -2.28
N ASN A 88 -4.53 -4.67 -3.08
CA ASN A 88 -4.53 -6.08 -2.65
C ASN A 88 -3.53 -6.33 -1.51
N PHE A 89 -2.34 -5.72 -1.56
CA PHE A 89 -1.35 -5.80 -0.49
C PHE A 89 -1.84 -5.13 0.79
N HIS A 90 -2.49 -3.96 0.72
CA HIS A 90 -2.98 -3.27 1.91
C HIS A 90 -4.22 -3.93 2.51
N LEU A 91 -5.01 -4.64 1.71
CA LEU A 91 -6.14 -5.45 2.17
C LEU A 91 -5.71 -6.86 2.61
N LEU A 92 -4.43 -7.23 2.46
CA LEU A 92 -3.90 -8.57 2.73
C LEU A 92 -4.69 -9.68 2.02
N LYS A 93 -5.22 -9.39 0.82
CA LYS A 93 -6.06 -10.31 0.03
C LYS A 93 -5.25 -11.36 -0.73
N GLU A 94 -4.04 -11.00 -1.12
CA GLU A 94 -3.13 -11.93 -1.79
C GLU A 94 -2.27 -12.67 -0.76
N PRO A 95 -1.94 -13.95 -1.00
CA PRO A 95 -0.98 -14.66 -0.18
C PRO A 95 0.38 -13.96 -0.29
N LEU A 96 0.80 -13.35 0.81
CA LEU A 96 2.12 -12.76 0.93
C LEU A 96 3.10 -13.82 1.44
N ASP A 97 4.20 -14.03 0.70
CA ASP A 97 5.28 -14.89 1.16
C ASP A 97 6.01 -14.23 2.34
N THR A 98 5.68 -14.71 3.54
CA THR A 98 6.28 -14.29 4.80
C THR A 98 7.43 -15.21 5.24
N GLY A 99 7.77 -16.25 4.46
CA GLY A 99 8.70 -17.31 4.87
C GLY A 99 10.11 -16.81 5.17
N ARG A 100 10.52 -15.68 4.57
CA ARG A 100 11.81 -15.04 4.84
C ARG A 100 11.85 -14.32 6.19
N ILE A 101 10.70 -13.85 6.69
CA ILE A 101 10.62 -13.10 7.95
C ILE A 101 10.44 -14.09 9.09
N THR A 102 11.48 -14.24 9.88
CA THR A 102 11.56 -15.22 10.97
C THR A 102 11.47 -14.54 12.31
N LEU A 103 10.77 -15.19 13.25
CA LEU A 103 10.82 -14.82 14.65
C LEU A 103 11.93 -15.65 15.30
N LYS A 104 12.89 -14.98 15.95
CA LYS A 104 14.01 -15.63 16.63
C LYS A 104 14.22 -15.02 18.02
N GLY A 105 15.05 -15.69 18.82
CA GLY A 105 15.34 -15.30 20.19
C GLY A 105 15.11 -16.43 21.18
N ARG A 106 15.67 -16.29 22.39
CA ARG A 106 15.43 -17.22 23.51
C ARG A 106 14.38 -16.70 24.50
N GLY A 107 13.92 -15.47 24.32
CA GLY A 107 12.96 -14.81 25.20
C GLY A 107 11.51 -15.25 24.94
N ASN A 108 10.61 -14.74 25.77
CA ASN A 108 9.18 -14.95 25.61
C ASN A 108 8.58 -14.03 24.50
N LEU A 109 7.29 -14.20 24.21
CA LEU A 109 6.55 -13.39 23.22
C LEU A 109 5.91 -12.13 23.81
N LYS A 110 6.26 -11.73 25.04
CA LYS A 110 5.76 -10.52 25.68
C LYS A 110 6.43 -9.30 25.06
N VAL A 111 5.63 -8.32 24.64
CA VAL A 111 6.15 -7.04 24.17
C VAL A 111 6.52 -6.19 25.37
N GLU A 112 7.77 -5.75 25.44
CA GLU A 112 8.29 -5.00 26.59
C GLU A 112 8.93 -3.69 26.13
N LYS A 113 10.09 -3.79 25.47
CA LYS A 113 10.82 -2.68 24.88
C LYS A 113 10.99 -2.95 23.40
N VAL A 114 10.21 -2.23 22.60
CA VAL A 114 10.33 -2.26 21.13
C VAL A 114 11.55 -1.46 20.74
N SER A 115 12.43 -2.04 19.93
CA SER A 115 13.60 -1.35 19.37
C SER A 115 13.98 -1.96 18.04
N TYR A 116 14.64 -1.18 17.18
CA TYR A 116 15.10 -1.65 15.88
C TYR A 116 16.60 -1.44 15.75
N ASN A 117 17.31 -2.45 15.25
CA ASN A 117 18.73 -2.37 14.93
C ASN A 117 18.92 -2.44 13.40
N PRO A 118 19.25 -1.32 12.73
CA PRO A 118 19.41 -1.27 11.27
C PRO A 118 20.61 -2.08 10.77
N SER A 119 21.71 -2.15 11.53
CA SER A 119 22.95 -2.82 11.11
C SER A 119 22.77 -4.33 10.93
N VAL A 120 21.89 -4.94 11.71
CA VAL A 120 21.55 -6.37 11.62
C VAL A 120 20.10 -6.61 11.17
N LYS A 121 19.35 -5.56 10.82
CA LYS A 121 17.98 -5.61 10.29
C LYS A 121 16.99 -6.34 11.20
N ARG A 122 17.04 -6.06 12.51
CA ARG A 122 16.23 -6.73 13.55
C ARG A 122 15.24 -5.79 14.22
N LEU A 123 13.97 -6.21 14.27
CA LEU A 123 12.92 -5.57 15.08
C LEU A 123 12.68 -6.37 16.35
N TYR A 124 13.13 -5.83 17.46
CA TYR A 124 12.99 -6.41 18.78
C TYR A 124 11.62 -6.09 19.37
N ILE A 125 10.96 -7.10 19.94
CA ILE A 125 9.76 -6.92 20.77
C ILE A 125 10.11 -6.84 22.26
N ASN A 126 11.27 -7.39 22.65
CA ASN A 126 11.92 -7.30 23.95
C ASN A 126 13.44 -7.51 23.77
N LYS A 127 14.21 -7.62 24.85
CA LYS A 127 15.69 -7.72 24.77
C LYS A 127 16.21 -8.93 23.99
N GLU A 128 15.44 -10.02 23.92
CA GLU A 128 15.92 -11.31 23.43
C GLU A 128 15.17 -11.82 22.21
N THR A 129 13.92 -11.39 22.01
CA THR A 129 13.02 -11.84 20.94
C THR A 129 12.84 -10.76 19.87
N TYR A 130 13.02 -11.14 18.61
CA TYR A 130 12.99 -10.22 17.46
C TYR A 130 12.52 -10.88 16.17
N LEU A 131 12.08 -10.06 15.22
CA LEU A 131 11.83 -10.45 13.83
C LEU A 131 13.01 -10.03 12.93
N GLU A 132 13.40 -10.90 12.00
CA GLU A 132 14.43 -10.63 10.98
C GLU A 132 14.21 -11.41 9.67
N PRO A 133 14.69 -10.90 8.52
CA PRO A 133 15.23 -9.55 8.32
C PRO A 133 14.10 -8.52 8.10
N ILE A 134 14.35 -7.27 8.51
CA ILE A 134 13.48 -6.11 8.19
C ILE A 134 14.39 -4.96 7.76
N GLU A 135 14.27 -4.53 6.51
CA GLU A 135 15.05 -3.42 5.97
C GLU A 135 14.75 -2.08 6.69
N PRO A 136 15.72 -1.15 6.81
CA PRO A 136 15.51 0.12 7.48
C PRO A 136 14.35 0.94 6.90
N GLU A 137 14.18 0.90 5.57
CA GLU A 137 13.08 1.59 4.87
C GLU A 137 11.71 0.99 5.23
N VAL A 138 11.64 -0.32 5.46
CA VAL A 138 10.41 -1.01 5.88
C VAL A 138 10.07 -0.65 7.32
N PHE A 139 11.05 -0.61 8.22
CA PHE A 139 10.83 -0.20 9.62
C PHE A 139 10.43 1.29 9.73
N ASN A 140 11.06 2.15 8.92
CA ASN A 140 10.81 3.59 8.93
C ASN A 140 9.65 4.03 8.03
N PHE A 141 8.95 3.11 7.37
CA PHE A 141 7.81 3.44 6.52
C PHE A 141 6.71 4.14 7.33
N GLU A 142 6.18 5.25 6.81
CA GLU A 142 5.19 6.08 7.51
C GLU A 142 3.88 6.21 6.73
N ILE A 143 2.77 6.11 7.46
CA ILE A 143 1.42 6.41 6.99
C ILE A 143 0.82 7.45 7.92
N GLY A 144 0.58 8.66 7.42
CA GLY A 144 0.04 9.78 8.22
C GLY A 144 0.90 10.13 9.45
N GLY A 145 2.23 10.02 9.34
CA GLY A 145 3.19 10.25 10.42
C GLY A 145 3.33 9.10 11.41
N TYR A 146 2.63 7.98 11.21
CA TYR A 146 2.77 6.79 12.04
C TYR A 146 3.64 5.73 11.37
N LYS A 147 4.58 5.16 12.13
CA LYS A 147 5.32 3.94 11.74
C LYS A 147 4.50 2.70 12.10
N PRO A 148 3.90 1.99 11.13
CA PRO A 148 2.91 0.94 11.43
C PRO A 148 3.45 -0.18 12.30
N LEU A 149 4.68 -0.64 12.04
CA LEU A 149 5.31 -1.74 12.78
C LEU A 149 5.58 -1.37 14.23
N GLU A 150 6.16 -0.19 14.45
CA GLU A 150 6.44 0.31 15.79
C GLU A 150 5.15 0.55 16.58
N LYS A 151 4.16 1.20 15.97
CA LYS A 151 2.87 1.52 16.59
C LYS A 151 2.09 0.26 16.96
N TYR A 152 2.06 -0.74 16.07
CA TYR A 152 1.40 -2.03 16.32
C TYR A 152 1.94 -2.75 17.55
N LEU A 153 3.27 -2.76 17.72
CA LEU A 153 3.93 -3.37 18.86
C LEU A 153 3.76 -2.53 20.14
N LYS A 154 3.91 -1.20 20.07
CA LYS A 154 3.73 -0.31 21.24
C LYS A 154 2.34 -0.45 21.87
N TYR A 155 1.28 -0.60 21.07
CA TYR A 155 -0.08 -0.85 21.57
C TYR A 155 -0.28 -2.20 22.25
N ARG A 156 0.68 -3.12 22.12
CA ARG A 156 0.65 -4.45 22.74
C ARG A 156 1.66 -4.57 23.88
N LYS A 157 2.29 -3.48 24.30
CA LYS A 157 3.24 -3.47 25.43
C LYS A 157 2.58 -4.08 26.67
N GLY A 158 3.29 -5.00 27.33
CA GLY A 158 2.81 -5.75 28.48
C GLY A 158 2.08 -7.05 28.15
N ARG A 159 1.68 -7.29 26.90
CA ARG A 159 0.97 -8.51 26.47
C ARG A 159 1.89 -9.48 25.75
N LYS A 160 1.56 -10.77 25.82
CA LYS A 160 2.15 -11.81 24.96
C LYS A 160 1.46 -11.79 23.60
N LEU A 161 2.26 -11.77 22.52
CA LEU A 161 1.75 -11.92 21.16
C LEU A 161 1.34 -13.37 20.92
N THR A 162 0.20 -13.55 20.27
CA THR A 162 -0.21 -14.84 19.72
C THR A 162 0.52 -15.13 18.40
N PHE A 163 0.57 -16.40 17.99
CA PHE A 163 1.12 -16.77 16.69
C PHE A 163 0.37 -16.12 15.53
N SER A 164 -0.95 -15.95 15.65
CA SER A 164 -1.75 -15.24 14.65
C SER A 164 -1.35 -13.76 14.52
N GLU A 165 -1.07 -13.09 15.65
CA GLU A 165 -0.60 -11.70 15.64
C GLU A 165 0.82 -11.56 15.07
N ILE A 166 1.68 -12.56 15.28
CA ILE A 166 3.01 -12.61 14.68
C ILE A 166 2.91 -12.81 13.17
N GLU A 167 2.08 -13.76 12.70
CA GLU A 167 1.86 -13.97 11.27
C GLU A 167 1.21 -12.75 10.61
N HIS A 168 0.28 -12.09 11.28
CA HIS A 168 -0.27 -10.81 10.81
C HIS A 168 0.82 -9.74 10.68
N LEU A 169 1.69 -9.60 11.69
CA LEU A 169 2.80 -8.64 11.64
C LEU A 169 3.76 -8.94 10.47
N LYS A 170 4.08 -10.21 10.22
CA LYS A 170 4.89 -10.60 9.05
C LYS A 170 4.22 -10.23 7.73
N LYS A 171 2.89 -10.44 7.61
CA LYS A 171 2.14 -10.01 6.42
C LYS A 171 2.18 -8.50 6.23
N VAL A 172 2.09 -7.72 7.32
CA VAL A 172 2.21 -6.25 7.26
C VAL A 172 3.61 -5.83 6.82
N ILE A 173 4.67 -6.43 7.37
CA ILE A 173 6.07 -6.18 6.93
C ILE A 173 6.18 -6.44 5.43
N LYS A 174 5.66 -7.58 4.97
CA LYS A 174 5.71 -7.95 3.56
C LYS A 174 4.90 -7.02 2.65
N SER A 175 3.73 -6.57 3.11
CA SER A 175 2.91 -5.58 2.41
C SER A 175 3.66 -4.25 2.23
N ILE A 176 4.39 -3.79 3.26
CA ILE A 176 5.23 -2.59 3.18
C ILE A 176 6.39 -2.79 2.19
N GLU A 177 7.07 -3.94 2.21
CA GLU A 177 8.13 -4.25 1.23
C GLU A 177 7.63 -4.14 -0.21
N GLU A 178 6.50 -4.77 -0.53
CA GLU A 178 5.94 -4.73 -1.88
C GLU A 178 5.42 -3.34 -2.25
N THR A 179 4.93 -2.58 -1.27
CA THR A 179 4.54 -1.17 -1.44
C THR A 179 5.73 -0.33 -1.88
N ILE A 180 6.86 -0.41 -1.16
CA ILE A 180 8.09 0.32 -1.50
C ILE A 180 8.54 -0.03 -2.93
N LYS A 181 8.53 -1.31 -3.32
CA LYS A 181 8.88 -1.73 -4.68
C LYS A 181 7.97 -1.13 -5.75
N ILE A 182 6.67 -1.01 -5.47
CA ILE A 182 5.74 -0.36 -6.40
C ILE A 182 6.00 1.15 -6.45
N GLN A 183 6.27 1.80 -5.32
CA GLN A 183 6.64 3.22 -5.29
C GLN A 183 7.87 3.51 -6.15
N GLU A 184 8.89 2.64 -6.12
CA GLU A 184 10.05 2.75 -7.01
C GLU A 184 9.67 2.70 -8.49
N LYS A 185 8.76 1.80 -8.89
CA LYS A 185 8.26 1.74 -10.28
C LYS A 185 7.50 3.00 -10.68
N LEU A 186 6.76 3.59 -9.74
CA LEU A 186 5.95 4.80 -9.98
C LEU A 186 6.78 6.10 -10.05
N LYS A 187 8.05 6.10 -9.64
CA LYS A 187 8.93 7.28 -9.73
C LYS A 187 9.18 7.74 -11.16
N PHE A 188 9.20 6.80 -12.12
CA PHE A 188 9.52 7.09 -13.52
C PHE A 188 8.33 7.63 -14.33
N ILE A 189 7.21 7.92 -13.66
CA ILE A 189 6.02 8.45 -14.30
C ILE A 189 5.98 9.97 -14.14
N ASP A 190 5.83 10.65 -15.27
CA ASP A 190 5.59 12.08 -15.30
C ASP A 190 4.12 12.40 -14.97
N TRP A 191 3.92 13.25 -13.97
CA TRP A 191 2.62 13.62 -13.40
C TRP A 191 2.29 15.11 -13.56
N ARG A 192 2.88 15.79 -14.54
CA ARG A 192 2.50 17.18 -14.85
C ARG A 192 1.00 17.27 -15.16
N ILE A 193 0.31 18.15 -14.44
CA ILE A 193 -1.08 18.57 -14.67
C ILE A 193 -1.06 19.74 -15.65
#